data_AF-A0AA36JDM7-F1
#
_entry.id   AF-A0AA36JDM7-F1
#
_cell.length_a   1.000
_cell.length_b   1.000
_cell.length_c   1.000
_cell.angle_alpha   90.00
_cell.angle_beta   90.00
_cell.angle_gamma   90.00
#
_symmetry.space_group_name_H-M   'P 1'
#
loop_
_entity.id
_entity.type
_entity.pdbx_description
1 polymer ?
#
loop_
_entity_poly.entity_id
_entity_poly.type
_entity_poly.pdbx_seq_one_letter_code
_entity_poly.pdbx_strand_id
1 'polypeptide(L)'
;MPGYEEALTAFAEARSLLARAEDAMQNAVQGEQSRIIELRRDLTEAREAQRKASTDVASARDAQEKAEGRLEKLEEKLQAKRDAIQELQDEKDQLEAKLEKKKKENRDLKEEVEELEQKLEKVKAGDDKKKRADSSSGSDDEKEKAKKVPLKLKASASRSRGSRRGTSPEREVAKRKRPSKSPGGKSSASSKAREKVRNRSRSRSGSRDRRTDDRGRRRSRSRRSSSRPRSRSRGYRGKGDGKGEGAQLCIPYVQGRCRRGDTCRDRHPADDLDSIYETLQRKPCRYGADCKRRDCVFKHPDDGRRRED
;
A
#
# COMPACT_ATOMS: atom_id res chain seq x y z
N MET A 1 78.13 79.60 0.01
CA MET A 1 78.17 78.17 -0.33
C MET A 1 77.60 77.44 0.87
N PRO A 2 76.50 76.69 0.73
CA PRO A 2 76.05 75.82 1.80
C PRO A 2 77.24 74.96 2.26
N GLY A 3 77.39 74.83 3.58
CA GLY A 3 78.48 74.03 4.14
C GLY A 3 78.33 72.59 3.68
N TYR A 4 79.45 71.89 3.45
CA TYR A 4 79.45 70.47 3.05
C TYR A 4 78.55 69.60 3.96
N GLU A 5 78.42 69.96 5.24
CA GLU A 5 77.56 69.29 6.21
C GLU A 5 76.06 69.43 5.89
N GLU A 6 75.60 70.60 5.43
CA GLU A 6 74.19 70.84 5.07
C GLU A 6 73.78 70.03 3.83
N ALA A 7 74.72 69.83 2.89
CA ALA A 7 74.47 68.97 1.74
C ALA A 7 74.33 67.49 2.15
N LEU A 8 75.16 67.02 3.09
CA LEU A 8 75.09 65.65 3.60
C LEU A 8 73.78 65.38 4.37
N THR A 9 73.32 66.31 5.20
CA THR A 9 72.03 66.18 5.90
C THR A 9 70.88 66.13 4.90
N ALA A 10 70.88 67.01 3.88
CA ALA A 10 69.87 67.00 2.82
C ALA A 10 69.83 65.66 2.05
N PHE A 11 70.99 65.05 1.75
CA PHE A 11 71.03 63.73 1.11
C PHE A 11 70.56 62.61 2.03
N ALA A 12 70.88 62.66 3.33
CA ALA A 12 70.41 61.69 4.31
C ALA A 12 68.88 61.75 4.46
N GLU A 13 68.32 62.97 4.54
CA GLU A 13 66.88 63.19 4.56
C GLU A 13 66.22 62.67 3.29
N ALA A 14 66.76 62.99 2.10
CA ALA A 14 66.24 62.51 0.82
C ALA A 14 66.23 60.97 0.73
N ARG A 15 67.29 60.28 1.18
CA ARG A 15 67.32 58.81 1.23
C ARG A 15 66.28 58.24 2.19
N SER A 16 66.11 58.88 3.35
CA SER A 16 65.09 58.45 4.32
C SER A 16 63.67 58.61 3.77
N LEU A 17 63.41 59.67 3.01
CA LEU A 17 62.12 59.90 2.34
C LEU A 17 61.89 58.86 1.23
N LEU A 18 62.91 58.54 0.44
CA LEU A 18 62.82 57.48 -0.57
C LEU A 18 62.55 56.12 0.06
N ALA A 19 63.25 55.75 1.13
CA ALA A 19 63.01 54.49 1.84
C ALA A 19 61.56 54.41 2.37
N ARG A 20 61.05 55.49 2.98
CA ARG A 20 59.66 55.56 3.44
C ARG A 20 58.66 55.45 2.27
N ALA A 21 58.98 56.06 1.13
CA ALA A 21 58.14 55.95 -0.07
C ALA A 21 58.14 54.52 -0.63
N GLU A 22 59.29 53.86 -0.66
CA GLU A 22 59.42 52.45 -1.06
C GLU A 22 58.62 51.53 -0.13
N ASP A 23 58.75 51.69 1.19
CA ASP A 23 57.98 50.95 2.19
C ASP A 23 56.48 51.17 2.01
N ALA A 24 56.05 52.42 1.79
CA ALA A 24 54.65 52.74 1.53
C ALA A 24 54.12 52.06 0.26
N MET A 25 54.90 52.03 -0.81
CA MET A 25 54.54 51.32 -2.04
C MET A 25 54.49 49.80 -1.84
N GLN A 26 55.45 49.21 -1.13
CA GLN A 26 55.46 47.78 -0.83
C GLN A 26 54.23 47.37 0.00
N ASN A 27 53.89 48.16 1.02
CA ASN A 27 52.69 47.95 1.83
C ASN A 27 51.41 48.06 0.99
N ALA A 28 51.34 49.02 0.06
CA ALA A 28 50.21 49.14 -0.86
C ALA A 28 50.09 47.92 -1.78
N VAL A 29 51.19 47.45 -2.37
CA VAL A 29 51.21 46.25 -3.22
C VAL A 29 50.79 45.00 -2.43
N GLN A 30 51.29 44.81 -1.21
CA GLN A 30 50.88 43.70 -0.34
C GLN A 30 49.40 43.77 0.04
N GLY A 31 48.88 44.98 0.29
CA GLY A 31 47.46 45.22 0.51
C GLY A 31 46.61 44.81 -0.69
N GLU A 32 46.99 45.20 -1.89
CA GLU A 32 46.28 44.81 -3.13
C GLU A 32 46.40 43.30 -3.41
N GLN A 33 47.56 42.69 -3.18
CA GLN A 33 47.73 41.25 -3.32
C GLN A 33 46.81 40.47 -2.36
N SER A 34 46.68 40.93 -1.12
CA SER A 34 45.78 40.33 -0.13
C SER A 34 44.32 40.41 -0.59
N ARG A 35 43.89 41.59 -1.09
CA ARG A 35 42.54 41.77 -1.67
C ARG A 35 42.29 40.85 -2.87
N ILE A 36 43.27 40.70 -3.76
CA ILE A 36 43.15 39.80 -4.92
C ILE A 36 42.99 38.34 -4.48
N ILE A 37 43.71 37.91 -3.44
CA ILE A 37 43.61 36.55 -2.90
C ILE A 37 42.22 36.33 -2.28
N GLU A 38 41.72 37.28 -1.50
CA GLU A 38 40.37 37.24 -0.91
C GLU A 38 39.29 37.15 -2.00
N LEU A 39 39.33 38.03 -3.01
CA LEU A 39 38.38 38.00 -4.12
C LEU A 39 38.41 36.66 -4.90
N ARG A 40 39.60 36.06 -5.06
CA ARG A 40 39.71 34.74 -5.69
C ARG A 40 39.06 33.66 -4.84
N ARG A 41 39.24 33.70 -3.52
CA ARG A 41 38.60 32.77 -2.59
C ARG A 41 37.08 32.91 -2.66
N ASP A 42 36.57 34.13 -2.58
CA ASP A 42 35.13 34.41 -2.64
C ASP A 42 34.52 33.94 -3.97
N LEU A 43 35.22 34.14 -5.09
CA LEU A 43 34.78 33.62 -6.39
C LEU A 43 34.74 32.09 -6.45
N THR A 44 35.69 31.40 -5.82
CA THR A 44 35.66 29.94 -5.73
C THR A 44 34.52 29.44 -4.86
N GLU A 45 34.31 30.06 -3.69
CA GLU A 45 33.22 29.72 -2.79
C GLU A 45 31.85 29.97 -3.46
N ALA A 46 31.69 31.09 -4.18
CA ALA A 46 30.48 31.39 -4.95
C ALA A 46 30.22 30.36 -6.07
N ARG A 47 31.27 29.92 -6.78
CA ARG A 47 31.14 28.88 -7.82
C ARG A 47 30.76 27.52 -7.23
N GLU A 48 31.31 27.15 -6.08
CA GLU A 48 30.93 25.92 -5.39
C GLU A 48 29.49 25.98 -4.89
N ALA A 49 29.07 27.12 -4.34
CA ALA A 49 27.69 27.36 -3.95
C ALA A 49 26.73 27.24 -5.15
N GLN A 50 27.10 27.83 -6.30
CA GLN A 50 26.32 27.71 -7.54
C GLN A 50 26.22 26.25 -8.01
N ARG A 51 27.32 25.48 -7.95
CA ARG A 51 27.31 24.05 -8.31
C ARG A 51 26.39 23.25 -7.38
N LYS A 52 26.49 23.45 -6.07
CA LYS A 52 25.60 22.79 -5.09
C LYS A 52 24.13 23.14 -5.35
N ALA A 53 23.82 24.42 -5.54
CA ALA A 53 22.47 24.84 -5.89
C ALA A 53 21.97 24.18 -7.19
N SER A 54 22.83 24.04 -8.21
CA SER A 54 22.46 23.39 -9.46
C SER A 54 22.18 21.89 -9.29
N THR A 55 22.96 21.18 -8.46
CA THR A 55 22.72 19.76 -8.17
C THR A 55 21.46 19.56 -7.33
N ASP A 56 21.19 20.46 -6.40
CA ASP A 56 19.99 20.41 -5.57
C ASP A 56 18.73 20.61 -6.43
N VAL A 57 18.75 21.60 -7.33
CA VAL A 57 17.66 21.83 -8.30
C VAL A 57 17.47 20.62 -9.23
N ALA A 58 18.55 20.01 -9.71
CA ALA A 58 18.45 18.79 -10.54
C ALA A 58 17.80 17.64 -9.75
N SER A 59 18.24 17.40 -8.50
CA SER A 59 17.66 16.35 -7.65
C SER A 59 16.18 16.59 -7.33
N ALA A 60 15.78 17.86 -7.19
CA ALA A 60 14.39 18.25 -6.98
C ALA A 60 13.52 17.98 -8.21
N ARG A 61 14.03 18.23 -9.42
CA ARG A 61 13.34 17.89 -10.67
C ARG A 61 13.16 16.38 -10.84
N ASP A 62 14.20 15.58 -10.57
CA ASP A 62 14.10 14.11 -10.61
C ASP A 62 13.07 13.57 -9.60
N ALA A 63 12.97 14.22 -8.43
CA ALA A 63 11.97 13.86 -7.43
C ALA A 63 10.54 14.24 -7.88
N GLN A 64 10.38 15.38 -8.54
CA GLN A 64 9.11 15.83 -9.12
C GLN A 64 8.65 14.88 -10.23
N GLU A 65 9.51 14.52 -11.18
CA GLU A 65 9.18 13.60 -12.28
C GLU A 65 8.74 12.22 -11.73
N LYS A 66 9.41 11.72 -10.68
CA LYS A 66 8.99 10.48 -10.01
C LYS A 66 7.64 10.59 -9.32
N ALA A 67 7.28 11.76 -8.81
CA ALA A 67 5.97 12.01 -8.21
C ALA A 67 4.89 12.08 -9.30
N GLU A 68 5.15 12.78 -10.40
CA GLU A 68 4.26 12.87 -11.56
C GLU A 68 3.99 11.49 -12.17
N GLY A 69 5.03 10.67 -12.39
CA GLY A 69 4.85 9.29 -12.87
C GLY A 69 4.11 8.36 -11.90
N ARG A 70 3.98 8.71 -10.61
CA ARG A 70 3.10 7.99 -9.67
C ARG A 70 1.65 8.47 -9.79
N LEU A 71 1.44 9.77 -10.03
CA LEU A 71 0.11 10.35 -10.26
C LEU A 71 -0.51 9.78 -11.54
N GLU A 72 0.24 9.74 -12.63
CA GLU A 72 -0.23 9.16 -13.91
C GLU A 72 -0.70 7.70 -13.74
N LYS A 73 0.05 6.88 -13.00
CA LYS A 73 -0.35 5.49 -12.68
C LYS A 73 -1.60 5.38 -11.81
N LEU A 74 -1.85 6.38 -10.96
CA LEU A 74 -3.07 6.43 -10.15
C LEU A 74 -4.26 6.89 -10.99
N GLU A 75 -4.05 7.84 -11.89
CA GLU A 75 -5.05 8.30 -12.86
C GLU A 75 -5.47 7.17 -13.81
N GLU A 76 -4.53 6.40 -14.36
CA GLU A 76 -4.82 5.22 -15.18
C GLU A 76 -5.68 4.20 -14.42
N LYS A 77 -5.35 3.93 -13.15
CA LYS A 77 -6.14 3.02 -12.30
C LYS A 77 -7.52 3.57 -11.98
N LEU A 78 -7.65 4.88 -11.79
CA LEU A 78 -8.94 5.52 -11.57
C LEU A 78 -9.79 5.45 -12.83
N GLN A 79 -9.19 5.65 -14.00
CA GLN A 79 -9.88 5.52 -15.28
C GLN A 79 -10.36 4.08 -15.51
N ALA A 80 -9.48 3.09 -15.35
CA ALA A 80 -9.86 1.68 -15.46
C ALA A 80 -11.01 1.29 -14.51
N LYS A 81 -11.05 1.88 -13.30
CA LYS A 81 -12.17 1.68 -12.37
C LYS A 81 -13.46 2.37 -12.83
N ARG A 82 -13.37 3.55 -13.45
CA ARG A 82 -14.54 4.24 -14.02
C ARG A 82 -15.12 3.41 -15.16
N ASP A 83 -14.28 2.91 -16.05
CA ASP A 83 -14.69 2.08 -17.18
C ASP A 83 -15.35 0.78 -16.67
N ALA A 84 -14.76 0.11 -15.67
CA ALA A 84 -15.36 -1.07 -15.06
C ALA A 84 -16.70 -0.80 -14.36
N ILE A 85 -16.88 0.37 -13.75
CA ILE A 85 -18.18 0.78 -13.18
C ILE A 85 -19.21 0.98 -14.30
N GLN A 86 -18.80 1.57 -15.42
CA GLN A 86 -19.67 1.78 -16.57
C GLN A 86 -20.11 0.45 -17.20
N GLU A 87 -19.20 -0.51 -17.38
CA GLU A 87 -19.55 -1.86 -17.87
C GLU A 87 -20.58 -2.54 -16.96
N LEU A 88 -20.41 -2.45 -15.63
CA LEU A 88 -21.37 -3.00 -14.68
C LEU A 88 -22.74 -2.28 -14.71
N GLN A 89 -22.76 -0.98 -15.01
CA GLN A 89 -23.99 -0.23 -15.22
C GLN A 89 -24.71 -0.72 -16.48
N ASP A 90 -23.99 -0.89 -17.59
CA ASP A 90 -24.56 -1.41 -18.83
C ASP A 90 -25.11 -2.84 -18.66
N GLU A 91 -24.39 -3.71 -17.93
CA GLU A 91 -24.88 -5.06 -17.59
C GLU A 91 -26.16 -5.02 -16.76
N LYS A 92 -26.21 -4.13 -15.77
CA LYS A 92 -27.40 -3.93 -14.93
C LYS A 92 -28.59 -3.50 -15.78
N ASP A 93 -28.42 -2.51 -16.65
CA ASP A 93 -29.48 -1.99 -17.51
C ASP A 93 -29.98 -3.07 -18.49
N GLN A 94 -29.08 -3.90 -19.04
CA GLN A 94 -29.46 -5.05 -19.86
C GLN A 94 -30.29 -6.09 -19.09
N LEU A 95 -29.95 -6.37 -17.83
CA LEU A 95 -30.70 -7.29 -16.99
C LEU A 95 -32.06 -6.72 -16.60
N GLU A 96 -32.15 -5.42 -16.31
CA GLU A 96 -33.40 -4.72 -16.04
C GLU A 96 -34.34 -4.79 -17.25
N ALA A 97 -33.83 -4.51 -18.46
CA ALA A 97 -34.61 -4.63 -19.69
C ALA A 97 -35.12 -6.08 -19.93
N LYS A 98 -34.30 -7.10 -19.65
CA LYS A 98 -34.72 -8.52 -19.73
C LYS A 98 -35.80 -8.83 -18.70
N LEU A 99 -35.69 -8.32 -17.47
CA LEU A 99 -36.71 -8.49 -16.44
C LEU A 99 -38.02 -7.82 -16.83
N GLU A 100 -37.99 -6.63 -17.41
CA GLU A 100 -39.20 -5.96 -17.92
C GLU A 100 -39.86 -6.77 -19.04
N LYS A 101 -39.08 -7.26 -20.01
CA LYS A 101 -39.60 -8.14 -21.07
C LYS A 101 -40.27 -9.38 -20.49
N LYS A 102 -39.65 -10.04 -19.52
CA LYS A 102 -40.23 -11.21 -18.83
C LYS A 102 -41.45 -10.87 -18.00
N LYS A 103 -41.51 -9.70 -17.38
CA LYS A 103 -42.71 -9.22 -16.69
C LYS A 103 -43.87 -9.00 -17.66
N LYS A 104 -43.59 -8.46 -18.86
CA LYS A 104 -44.59 -8.30 -19.91
C LYS A 104 -45.11 -9.65 -20.41
N GLU A 105 -44.22 -10.57 -20.79
CA GLU A 105 -44.59 -11.94 -21.19
C GLU A 105 -45.44 -12.65 -20.12
N ASN A 106 -45.11 -12.48 -18.82
CA ASN A 106 -45.92 -13.03 -17.73
C ASN A 106 -47.29 -12.36 -17.56
N ARG A 107 -47.45 -11.09 -17.94
CA ARG A 107 -48.77 -10.43 -17.94
C ARG A 107 -49.62 -10.98 -19.08
N ASP A 108 -49.05 -11.04 -20.29
CA ASP A 108 -49.73 -11.55 -21.48
C ASP A 108 -50.20 -13.02 -21.25
N LEU A 109 -49.34 -13.87 -20.69
CA LEU A 109 -49.71 -15.26 -20.33
C LEU A 109 -50.80 -15.34 -19.26
N LYS A 110 -50.85 -14.40 -18.31
CA LYS A 110 -51.92 -14.37 -17.30
C LYS A 110 -53.27 -14.02 -17.92
N GLU A 111 -53.29 -13.04 -18.83
CA GLU A 111 -54.48 -12.67 -19.58
C GLU A 111 -54.98 -13.85 -20.44
N GLU A 112 -54.07 -14.59 -21.09
CA GLU A 112 -54.42 -15.81 -21.83
C GLU A 112 -55.00 -16.91 -20.93
N VAL A 113 -54.42 -17.13 -19.75
CA VAL A 113 -54.94 -18.11 -18.77
C VAL A 113 -56.33 -17.70 -18.28
N GLU A 114 -56.55 -16.44 -17.94
CA GLU A 114 -57.86 -15.92 -17.53
C GLU A 114 -58.90 -16.10 -18.66
N GLU A 115 -58.53 -15.87 -19.93
CA GLU A 115 -59.42 -16.11 -21.07
C GLU A 115 -59.79 -17.60 -21.24
N LEU A 116 -58.82 -18.50 -21.06
CA LEU A 116 -59.05 -19.94 -21.11
C LEU A 116 -59.91 -20.44 -19.95
N GLU A 117 -59.70 -19.92 -18.74
CA GLU A 117 -60.53 -20.23 -17.57
C GLU A 117 -61.99 -19.82 -17.79
N GLN A 118 -62.23 -18.60 -18.30
CA GLN A 118 -63.58 -18.15 -18.68
C GLN A 118 -64.23 -19.03 -19.76
N LYS A 119 -63.45 -19.50 -20.75
CA LYS A 119 -63.94 -20.44 -21.78
C LYS A 119 -64.32 -21.79 -21.16
N LEU A 120 -63.50 -22.33 -20.25
CA LEU A 120 -63.79 -23.58 -19.55
C LEU A 120 -65.05 -23.49 -18.69
N GLU A 121 -65.27 -22.36 -18.01
CA GLU A 121 -66.51 -22.13 -17.26
C GLU A 121 -67.75 -22.13 -18.17
N LYS A 122 -67.67 -21.50 -19.35
CA LYS A 122 -68.76 -21.53 -20.34
C LYS A 122 -69.04 -22.94 -20.86
N VAL A 123 -68.00 -23.74 -21.12
CA VAL A 123 -68.16 -25.14 -21.57
C VAL A 123 -68.82 -25.98 -20.47
N LYS A 124 -68.35 -25.87 -19.22
CA LYS A 124 -68.94 -26.57 -18.07
C LYS A 124 -70.42 -26.23 -17.91
N ALA A 125 -70.78 -24.94 -17.99
CA ALA A 125 -72.17 -24.49 -17.93
C ALA A 125 -73.03 -25.03 -19.10
N GLY A 126 -72.42 -25.29 -20.26
CA GLY A 126 -73.08 -25.94 -21.40
C GLY A 126 -73.29 -27.44 -21.21
N ASP A 127 -72.28 -28.16 -20.69
CA ASP A 127 -72.37 -29.60 -20.43
C ASP A 127 -73.39 -29.93 -19.33
N ASP A 128 -73.50 -29.09 -18.30
CA ASP A 128 -74.52 -29.25 -17.26
C ASP A 128 -75.94 -29.07 -17.80
N LYS A 129 -76.13 -28.20 -18.82
CA LYS A 129 -77.41 -28.10 -19.54
C LYS A 129 -77.70 -29.33 -20.39
N LYS A 130 -76.67 -29.90 -21.04
CA LYS A 130 -76.84 -31.10 -21.89
C LYS A 130 -77.12 -32.36 -21.06
N LYS A 131 -76.43 -32.55 -19.92
CA LYS A 131 -76.68 -33.67 -19.00
C LYS A 131 -78.08 -33.66 -18.39
N ARG A 132 -78.70 -32.49 -18.20
CA ARG A 132 -80.11 -32.40 -17.75
C ARG A 132 -81.13 -32.80 -18.82
N ALA A 133 -80.76 -32.85 -20.10
CA ALA A 133 -81.65 -33.26 -21.19
C ALA A 133 -81.57 -34.77 -21.49
N ASP A 134 -80.42 -35.41 -21.28
CA ASP A 134 -80.20 -36.83 -21.60
C ASP A 134 -80.50 -37.83 -20.45
N SER A 135 -80.92 -37.36 -19.26
CA SER A 135 -81.30 -38.25 -18.15
C SER A 135 -82.73 -38.82 -18.24
N SER A 136 -83.27 -39.03 -19.46
CA SER A 136 -84.64 -39.51 -19.73
C SER A 136 -84.75 -40.83 -20.53
N SER A 137 -83.65 -41.52 -20.84
CA SER A 137 -83.65 -42.90 -21.35
C SER A 137 -82.27 -43.49 -21.02
N GLY A 138 -82.06 -44.68 -20.48
CA GLY A 138 -82.79 -45.93 -20.54
C GLY A 138 -81.75 -47.03 -20.81
N SER A 139 -81.88 -48.14 -20.07
CA SER A 139 -81.26 -49.48 -20.25
C SER A 139 -79.75 -49.69 -20.04
N ASP A 140 -79.49 -50.51 -19.02
CA ASP A 140 -78.63 -51.71 -19.00
C ASP A 140 -78.05 -52.13 -20.37
N ASP A 141 -76.73 -52.33 -20.46
CA ASP A 141 -76.13 -53.63 -20.80
C ASP A 141 -74.59 -53.54 -20.94
N GLU A 142 -73.95 -54.51 -20.29
CA GLU A 142 -72.76 -55.27 -20.72
C GLU A 142 -71.38 -54.64 -21.00
N LYS A 143 -70.41 -55.20 -20.25
CA LYS A 143 -69.27 -56.01 -20.76
C LYS A 143 -67.89 -55.35 -20.78
N GLU A 144 -67.07 -55.91 -19.88
CA GLU A 144 -65.63 -56.13 -19.97
C GLU A 144 -64.98 -55.86 -21.33
N LYS A 145 -63.91 -55.06 -21.31
CA LYS A 145 -62.64 -55.44 -21.95
C LYS A 145 -61.50 -54.55 -21.46
N ALA A 146 -60.72 -55.12 -20.55
CA ALA A 146 -59.36 -54.69 -20.25
C ALA A 146 -58.51 -54.70 -21.53
N LYS A 147 -58.25 -53.53 -22.12
CA LYS A 147 -57.16 -53.34 -23.08
C LYS A 147 -55.98 -52.70 -22.37
N LYS A 148 -55.05 -53.56 -21.96
CA LYS A 148 -53.66 -53.21 -21.64
C LYS A 148 -53.11 -52.30 -22.73
N VAL A 149 -52.88 -51.03 -22.40
CA VAL A 149 -52.05 -50.15 -23.22
C VAL A 149 -50.59 -50.43 -22.82
N PRO A 150 -49.71 -50.82 -23.75
CA PRO A 150 -48.30 -50.99 -23.45
C PRO A 150 -47.69 -49.60 -23.24
N LEU A 151 -47.38 -49.26 -21.98
CA LEU A 151 -46.44 -48.21 -21.63
C LEU A 151 -45.08 -48.57 -22.26
N LYS A 152 -44.85 -48.12 -23.50
CA LYS A 152 -43.52 -48.01 -24.09
C LYS A 152 -42.76 -46.94 -23.31
N LEU A 153 -42.25 -47.33 -22.15
CA LEU A 153 -41.08 -46.72 -21.54
C LEU A 153 -39.96 -46.82 -22.59
N LYS A 154 -39.78 -45.76 -23.39
CA LYS A 154 -38.53 -45.57 -24.12
C LYS A 154 -37.44 -45.36 -23.08
N ALA A 155 -36.81 -46.46 -22.71
CA ALA A 155 -35.48 -46.49 -22.15
C ALA A 155 -34.54 -45.87 -23.19
N SER A 156 -34.34 -44.55 -23.13
CA SER A 156 -33.13 -43.94 -23.68
C SER A 156 -31.97 -44.31 -22.77
N ALA A 157 -31.36 -45.42 -23.16
CA ALA A 157 -30.06 -45.89 -22.79
C ALA A 157 -29.08 -44.73 -22.49
N SER A 158 -28.56 -44.76 -21.26
CA SER A 158 -27.12 -44.66 -20.97
C SER A 158 -26.28 -43.92 -22.02
N ARG A 159 -26.21 -42.60 -21.88
CA ARG A 159 -25.00 -41.86 -22.25
C ARG A 159 -24.48 -41.15 -21.01
N SER A 160 -23.37 -41.71 -20.52
CA SER A 160 -22.35 -41.09 -19.69
C SER A 160 -22.83 -40.28 -18.48
N ARG A 161 -22.68 -40.92 -17.31
CA ARG A 161 -22.26 -40.26 -16.07
C ARG A 161 -20.94 -39.50 -16.32
N GLY A 162 -21.02 -38.38 -17.03
CA GLY A 162 -20.00 -37.35 -17.01
C GLY A 162 -20.11 -36.66 -15.67
N SER A 163 -19.15 -36.96 -14.80
CA SER A 163 -18.79 -36.20 -13.61
C SER A 163 -18.76 -34.70 -13.92
N ARG A 164 -19.89 -34.01 -13.79
CA ARG A 164 -19.94 -32.55 -13.66
C ARG A 164 -19.80 -32.24 -12.19
N ARG A 165 -18.54 -32.29 -11.73
CA ARG A 165 -18.08 -31.37 -10.68
C ARG A 165 -18.69 -30.00 -10.99
N GLY A 166 -19.39 -29.43 -10.01
CA GLY A 166 -19.76 -28.03 -10.06
C GLY A 166 -18.50 -27.20 -10.26
N THR A 167 -18.27 -26.76 -11.49
CA THR A 167 -17.51 -25.55 -11.77
C THR A 167 -18.34 -24.41 -11.19
N SER A 168 -17.94 -23.98 -10.00
CA SER A 168 -18.13 -22.59 -9.60
C SER A 168 -17.73 -21.70 -10.78
N PRO A 169 -18.45 -20.60 -11.06
CA PRO A 169 -17.96 -19.62 -12.01
C PRO A 169 -16.56 -19.20 -11.54
N GLU A 170 -15.58 -19.48 -12.40
CA GLU A 170 -14.21 -19.02 -12.25
C GLU A 170 -14.27 -17.51 -12.07
N ARG A 171 -14.00 -17.09 -10.84
CA ARG A 171 -13.27 -15.86 -10.59
C ARG A 171 -11.99 -15.99 -11.42
N GLU A 172 -11.90 -15.25 -12.52
CA GLU A 172 -10.67 -15.12 -13.31
C GLU A 172 -9.55 -14.62 -12.40
N VAL A 173 -8.86 -15.56 -11.76
CA VAL A 173 -7.55 -15.34 -11.20
C VAL A 173 -6.63 -15.38 -12.41
N ALA A 174 -6.25 -14.20 -12.87
CA ALA A 174 -5.16 -14.01 -13.81
C ALA A 174 -3.95 -14.84 -13.38
N LYS A 175 -3.79 -16.02 -13.99
CA LYS A 175 -2.54 -16.76 -14.03
C LYS A 175 -1.57 -15.87 -14.80
N ARG A 176 -0.85 -15.04 -14.06
CA ARG A 176 0.38 -14.42 -14.53
C ARG A 176 1.30 -15.55 -14.96
N LYS A 177 1.34 -15.76 -16.29
CA LYS A 177 2.41 -16.47 -16.99
C LYS A 177 3.72 -15.96 -16.39
N ARG A 178 4.42 -16.83 -15.65
CA ARG A 178 5.83 -16.60 -15.36
C ARG A 178 6.55 -16.60 -16.70
N PRO A 179 7.20 -15.50 -17.11
CA PRO A 179 8.00 -15.51 -18.32
C PRO A 179 9.25 -16.36 -18.05
N SER A 180 9.24 -17.58 -18.58
CA SER A 180 10.47 -18.30 -18.91
C SER A 180 10.98 -17.77 -20.24
N LYS A 181 11.95 -16.85 -20.21
CA LYS A 181 12.92 -16.68 -21.29
C LYS A 181 14.21 -16.05 -20.74
N SER A 182 15.26 -16.85 -20.85
CA SER A 182 16.70 -16.61 -20.75
C SER A 182 17.15 -15.46 -21.69
N PRO A 183 18.45 -15.32 -22.02
CA PRO A 183 19.67 -15.10 -21.24
C PRO A 183 20.44 -13.84 -21.73
N GLY A 184 21.37 -13.30 -20.94
CA GLY A 184 22.46 -12.47 -21.47
C GLY A 184 22.44 -10.97 -21.12
N GLY A 185 23.63 -10.47 -20.79
CA GLY A 185 23.91 -9.05 -20.49
C GLY A 185 24.85 -8.93 -19.29
N LYS A 186 26.10 -9.39 -19.38
CA LYS A 186 27.27 -8.52 -19.63
C LYS A 186 27.22 -7.20 -18.83
N SER A 187 27.76 -7.24 -17.62
CA SER A 187 28.56 -6.14 -17.04
C SER A 187 29.91 -6.78 -16.72
N SER A 188 30.93 -6.71 -17.57
CA SER A 188 31.79 -5.54 -17.81
C SER A 188 31.95 -4.63 -16.60
N ALA A 189 33.24 -4.42 -16.28
CA ALA A 189 33.81 -3.39 -15.43
C ALA A 189 34.10 -3.74 -13.96
N SER A 190 35.41 -3.98 -13.78
CA SER A 190 36.24 -3.34 -12.76
C SER A 190 36.52 -4.15 -11.50
N SER A 191 37.33 -5.18 -11.72
CA SER A 191 38.55 -5.40 -10.95
C SER A 191 39.36 -4.09 -10.78
N LYS A 192 39.10 -3.36 -9.68
CA LYS A 192 40.06 -2.50 -8.99
C LYS A 192 39.93 -2.83 -7.50
N ALA A 193 40.72 -3.76 -6.96
CA ALA A 193 42.08 -3.49 -6.53
C ALA A 193 42.21 -2.10 -5.88
N ARG A 194 41.77 -2.00 -4.62
CA ARG A 194 42.24 -1.03 -3.60
C ARG A 194 41.98 -1.67 -2.24
N GLU A 195 42.91 -2.50 -1.80
CA GLU A 195 44.05 -2.08 -0.99
C GLU A 195 43.60 -1.46 0.35
N LYS A 196 43.31 -2.40 1.23
CA LYS A 196 43.50 -2.43 2.67
C LYS A 196 44.67 -1.54 3.16
N VAL A 197 44.38 -0.30 3.60
CA VAL A 197 45.24 0.46 4.53
C VAL A 197 44.31 1.15 5.54
N ARG A 198 44.03 0.52 6.68
CA ARG A 198 44.63 0.88 7.98
C ARG A 198 44.90 2.38 8.11
N ASN A 199 44.00 3.13 8.72
CA ASN A 199 44.41 4.14 9.70
C ASN A 199 43.30 4.37 10.74
N ARG A 200 43.48 3.62 11.82
CA ARG A 200 42.74 3.69 13.08
C ARG A 200 43.61 4.49 14.04
N SER A 201 43.36 5.80 14.11
CA SER A 201 43.92 6.73 15.10
C SER A 201 42.73 7.63 15.49
N ARG A 202 42.03 7.49 16.62
CA ARG A 202 42.44 7.43 18.03
C ARG A 202 43.08 8.75 18.53
N SER A 203 42.23 9.74 18.72
CA SER A 203 42.37 10.92 19.59
C SER A 203 40.92 11.36 19.87
N ARG A 204 40.30 11.24 21.06
CA ARG A 204 40.70 11.53 22.45
C ARG A 204 41.22 12.94 22.63
N SER A 205 40.31 13.92 22.77
CA SER A 205 40.45 15.07 23.68
C SER A 205 39.27 16.05 23.57
N GLY A 206 38.74 16.47 24.73
CA GLY A 206 37.97 17.72 24.90
C GLY A 206 36.46 17.56 24.71
N SER A 207 35.58 18.11 25.55
CA SER A 207 35.78 18.86 26.78
C SER A 207 34.54 18.64 27.65
N ARG A 208 34.76 18.44 28.94
CA ARG A 208 33.72 18.58 29.96
C ARG A 208 33.42 20.07 30.08
N ASP A 209 32.19 20.47 29.81
CA ASP A 209 31.62 21.58 30.54
C ASP A 209 30.30 21.20 31.19
N ARG A 210 30.33 21.32 32.52
CA ARG A 210 29.21 21.29 33.45
C ARG A 210 28.68 22.71 33.57
N ARG A 211 27.48 22.80 34.15
CA ARG A 211 26.73 23.99 34.63
C ARG A 211 25.60 24.32 33.63
N THR A 212 24.35 24.52 34.03
CA THR A 212 23.88 25.08 35.29
C THR A 212 22.38 24.76 35.44
N ASP A 213 22.00 24.45 36.67
CA ASP A 213 20.79 24.82 37.39
C ASP A 213 19.37 24.67 36.77
N ASP A 214 18.48 23.91 37.42
CA ASP A 214 17.73 24.26 38.65
C ASP A 214 16.44 25.02 38.33
N ARG A 215 15.32 24.29 38.33
CA ARG A 215 14.01 24.82 38.72
C ARG A 215 13.10 23.69 39.13
N GLY A 216 13.20 23.35 40.42
CA GLY A 216 12.19 22.56 41.09
C GLY A 216 10.81 23.20 41.00
N ARG A 217 9.78 22.38 40.73
CA ARG A 217 8.41 22.70 41.10
C ARG A 217 7.82 21.58 41.94
N ARG A 218 7.86 21.84 43.24
CA ARG A 218 7.32 21.03 44.33
C ARG A 218 5.79 20.91 44.25
N ARG A 219 5.30 19.72 44.62
CA ARG A 219 4.20 19.43 45.56
C ARG A 219 2.88 20.21 45.46
N SER A 220 1.81 19.46 45.13
CA SER A 220 0.56 19.35 45.93
C SER A 220 -0.07 17.97 45.63
N ARG A 221 0.03 16.95 46.48
CA ARG A 221 -0.87 16.63 47.60
C ARG A 221 -2.37 16.85 47.31
N SER A 222 -3.04 15.80 46.86
CA SER A 222 -4.47 15.49 47.04
C SER A 222 -4.56 13.97 46.86
N ARG A 223 -4.59 13.10 47.88
CA ARG A 223 -5.54 12.98 49.00
C ARG A 223 -6.99 13.18 48.56
N ARG A 224 -7.46 12.34 47.64
CA ARG A 224 -8.85 11.88 47.64
C ARG A 224 -8.91 10.38 47.72
N SER A 225 -9.03 9.93 48.96
CA SER A 225 -9.74 8.73 49.37
C SER A 225 -11.05 8.66 48.58
N SER A 226 -11.14 7.74 47.62
CA SER A 226 -12.40 7.34 47.03
C SER A 226 -12.42 5.82 46.99
N SER A 227 -12.63 5.26 48.17
CA SER A 227 -13.30 3.99 48.38
C SER A 227 -14.62 3.99 47.58
N ARG A 228 -14.58 3.45 46.37
CA ARG A 228 -15.78 3.03 45.63
C ARG A 228 -15.62 1.58 45.14
N PRO A 229 -16.71 0.81 45.18
CA PRO A 229 -16.68 -0.54 45.68
C PRO A 229 -16.49 -1.58 44.59
N ARG A 230 -16.06 -2.76 45.06
CA ARG A 230 -16.28 -4.04 44.42
C ARG A 230 -17.76 -4.20 44.01
N SER A 231 -18.04 -4.01 42.74
CA SER A 231 -19.12 -4.69 42.02
C SER A 231 -18.51 -5.13 40.70
N ARG A 232 -17.99 -6.35 40.59
CA ARG A 232 -18.77 -7.53 40.17
C ARG A 232 -19.78 -7.24 39.06
N SER A 233 -19.43 -6.38 38.11
CA SER A 233 -20.05 -6.45 36.79
C SER A 233 -19.46 -7.64 36.07
N ARG A 234 -20.13 -8.80 36.23
CA ARG A 234 -20.24 -9.83 35.19
C ARG A 234 -20.90 -9.18 33.96
N GLY A 235 -20.21 -8.21 33.37
CA GLY A 235 -20.57 -7.59 32.11
C GLY A 235 -20.18 -8.57 31.04
N TYR A 236 -21.14 -9.41 30.66
CA TYR A 236 -21.44 -9.72 29.26
C TYR A 236 -20.21 -9.60 28.35
N ARG A 237 -19.47 -10.71 28.18
CA ARG A 237 -18.50 -10.88 27.09
C ARG A 237 -19.30 -10.79 25.79
N GLY A 238 -19.55 -9.57 25.35
CA GLY A 238 -19.97 -9.29 23.99
C GLY A 238 -18.91 -9.90 23.09
N LYS A 239 -19.29 -11.00 22.45
CA LYS A 239 -18.61 -11.60 21.30
C LYS A 239 -18.80 -10.64 20.14
N GLY A 240 -18.18 -9.47 20.28
CA GLY A 240 -18.12 -8.44 19.26
C GLY A 240 -16.80 -8.62 18.55
N ASP A 241 -16.87 -8.99 17.28
CA ASP A 241 -15.75 -9.13 16.33
C ASP A 241 -15.01 -7.80 16.05
N GLY A 242 -15.15 -6.80 16.93
CA GLY A 242 -14.50 -5.51 16.87
C GLY A 242 -13.54 -5.31 18.04
N LYS A 243 -12.46 -6.09 18.09
CA LYS A 243 -11.27 -5.65 18.84
C LYS A 243 -10.75 -4.41 18.12
N GLY A 244 -11.07 -3.24 18.68
CA GLY A 244 -10.74 -1.93 18.11
C GLY A 244 -9.27 -1.82 17.69
N GLU A 245 -9.00 -0.90 16.76
CA GLU A 245 -7.72 -0.72 16.06
C GLU A 245 -6.48 -0.57 16.96
N GLY A 246 -6.64 -0.36 18.27
CA GLY A 246 -5.56 -0.32 19.25
C GLY A 246 -5.06 -1.67 19.79
N ALA A 247 -5.68 -2.79 19.45
CA ALA A 247 -5.20 -4.10 19.89
C ALA A 247 -3.91 -4.51 19.14
N GLN A 248 -2.91 -5.03 19.87
CA GLN A 248 -1.68 -5.52 19.27
C GLN A 248 -1.97 -6.64 18.25
N LEU A 249 -1.30 -6.57 17.09
CA LEU A 249 -1.36 -7.62 16.06
C LEU A 249 -0.73 -8.91 16.58
N CYS A 250 -1.36 -10.04 16.29
CA CYS A 250 -0.81 -11.33 16.65
C CYS A 250 0.39 -11.66 15.75
N ILE A 251 1.62 -11.37 16.21
CA ILE A 251 2.85 -11.65 15.46
C ILE A 251 2.93 -13.13 15.00
N PRO A 252 2.58 -14.13 15.85
CA PRO A 252 2.54 -15.53 15.40
C PRO A 252 1.55 -15.79 14.27
N TYR A 253 0.43 -15.06 14.17
CA TYR A 253 -0.55 -15.23 13.09
C TYR A 253 -0.02 -14.65 11.78
N VAL A 254 0.59 -13.47 11.81
CA VAL A 254 1.24 -12.85 10.64
C VAL A 254 2.36 -13.76 10.10
N GLN A 255 3.01 -14.55 10.97
CA GLN A 255 4.00 -15.57 10.57
C GLN A 255 3.40 -16.93 10.14
N GLY A 256 2.07 -17.11 10.19
CA GLY A 256 1.41 -18.39 9.89
C GLY A 256 1.57 -19.49 10.96
N ARG A 257 2.00 -19.13 12.18
CA ARG A 257 2.25 -20.07 13.30
C ARG A 257 1.16 -20.07 14.38
N CYS A 258 0.22 -19.12 14.35
CA CYS A 258 -0.86 -19.06 15.33
C CYS A 258 -1.92 -20.14 15.06
N ARG A 259 -2.16 -21.03 16.04
CA ARG A 259 -3.20 -22.08 15.96
C ARG A 259 -4.52 -21.70 16.66
N ARG A 260 -4.58 -20.52 17.28
CA ARG A 260 -5.75 -20.10 18.06
C ARG A 260 -6.92 -19.61 17.19
N GLY A 261 -6.66 -19.32 15.91
CA GLY A 261 -7.68 -18.77 15.00
C GLY A 261 -8.33 -17.51 15.60
N ASP A 262 -9.63 -17.34 15.38
CA ASP A 262 -10.38 -16.15 15.82
C ASP A 262 -10.51 -16.04 17.35
N THR A 263 -10.18 -17.10 18.09
CA THR A 263 -10.17 -17.08 19.55
C THR A 263 -8.89 -16.46 20.14
N CYS A 264 -7.94 -16.05 19.30
CA CYS A 264 -6.69 -15.46 19.75
C CYS A 264 -6.93 -14.16 20.55
N ARG A 265 -6.10 -13.92 21.58
CA ARG A 265 -6.17 -12.69 22.38
C ARG A 265 -5.77 -11.48 21.55
N ASP A 266 -4.88 -11.65 20.59
CA ASP A 266 -4.35 -10.59 19.73
C ASP A 266 -5.15 -10.49 18.42
N ARG A 267 -5.04 -9.38 17.69
CA ARG A 267 -5.82 -9.14 16.48
C ARG A 267 -5.27 -9.94 15.29
N HIS A 268 -6.16 -10.61 14.55
CA HIS A 268 -5.88 -11.29 13.28
C HIS A 268 -6.46 -10.45 12.14
N PRO A 269 -5.63 -9.83 11.28
CA PRO A 269 -6.11 -9.16 10.08
C PRO A 269 -6.54 -10.22 9.06
N ALA A 270 -7.77 -10.11 8.53
CA ALA A 270 -8.30 -11.03 7.53
C ALA A 270 -7.63 -10.83 6.16
N ASP A 271 -7.39 -9.56 5.81
CA ASP A 271 -6.77 -9.14 4.57
C ASP A 271 -5.46 -8.40 4.89
N ASP A 272 -4.47 -8.52 4.00
CA ASP A 272 -3.17 -7.82 4.04
C ASP A 272 -2.06 -8.37 4.96
N LEU A 273 -1.95 -9.70 5.09
CA LEU A 273 -0.83 -10.32 5.82
C LEU A 273 0.55 -9.90 5.28
N ASP A 274 0.70 -9.80 3.96
CA ASP A 274 1.97 -9.46 3.30
C ASP A 274 2.39 -8.01 3.57
N SER A 275 1.45 -7.05 3.49
CA SER A 275 1.76 -5.63 3.71
C SER A 275 2.10 -5.35 5.18
N ILE A 276 1.43 -6.04 6.10
CA ILE A 276 1.72 -5.97 7.53
C ILE A 276 3.08 -6.59 7.82
N TYR A 277 3.40 -7.73 7.20
CA TYR A 277 4.70 -8.36 7.33
C TYR A 277 5.82 -7.45 6.81
N GLU A 278 5.65 -6.81 5.65
CA GLU A 278 6.61 -5.84 5.11
C GLU A 278 6.78 -4.62 6.04
N THR A 279 5.69 -4.13 6.62
CA THR A 279 5.72 -3.01 7.57
C THR A 279 6.48 -3.37 8.85
N LEU A 280 6.36 -4.62 9.33
CA LEU A 280 7.13 -5.13 10.46
C LEU A 280 8.62 -5.27 10.11
N GLN A 281 8.95 -5.74 8.90
CA GLN A 281 10.33 -5.84 8.42
C GLN A 281 10.99 -4.47 8.26
N ARG A 282 10.26 -3.41 7.92
CA ARG A 282 10.84 -2.06 7.82
C ARG A 282 11.23 -1.47 9.18
N LYS A 283 10.57 -1.88 10.26
CA LYS A 283 10.86 -1.38 11.62
C LYS A 283 12.15 -2.01 12.16
N PRO A 284 13.10 -1.22 12.68
CA PRO A 284 14.29 -1.76 13.29
C PRO A 284 13.94 -2.56 14.54
N CYS A 285 14.58 -3.72 14.72
CA CYS A 285 14.38 -4.53 15.91
C CYS A 285 14.78 -3.74 17.15
N ARG A 286 13.91 -3.74 18.18
CA ARG A 286 14.19 -3.07 19.46
C ARG A 286 15.46 -3.58 20.15
N TYR A 287 15.81 -4.85 19.91
CA TYR A 287 17.00 -5.48 20.47
C TYR A 287 18.24 -5.34 19.57
N GLY A 288 18.11 -4.72 18.38
CA GLY A 288 19.22 -4.52 17.46
C GLY A 288 19.97 -5.81 17.13
N ALA A 289 21.29 -5.73 17.03
CA ALA A 289 22.16 -6.88 16.72
C ALA A 289 22.13 -7.99 17.80
N ASP A 290 21.71 -7.68 19.03
CA ASP A 290 21.69 -8.62 20.16
C ASP A 290 20.39 -9.46 20.23
N CYS A 291 19.53 -9.37 19.21
CA CYS A 291 18.28 -10.12 19.18
C CYS A 291 18.53 -11.63 19.07
N LYS A 292 18.23 -12.37 20.14
CA LYS A 292 18.40 -13.85 20.19
C LYS A 292 17.24 -14.64 19.56
N ARG A 293 16.19 -13.97 19.08
CA ARG A 293 15.00 -14.63 18.54
C ARG A 293 15.25 -15.06 17.09
N ARG A 294 15.28 -16.38 16.85
CA ARG A 294 15.45 -16.97 15.50
C ARG A 294 14.33 -16.61 14.52
N ASP A 295 13.18 -16.19 15.03
CA ASP A 295 11.98 -15.83 14.28
C ASP A 295 11.61 -14.36 14.45
N CYS A 296 12.59 -13.48 14.69
CA CYS A 296 12.32 -12.05 14.74
C CYS A 296 11.96 -11.51 13.33
N VAL A 297 10.80 -10.85 13.22
CA VAL A 297 10.30 -10.27 11.94
C VAL A 297 10.88 -8.88 11.67
N PHE A 298 11.42 -8.22 12.70
CA PHE A 298 11.95 -6.87 12.59
C PHE A 298 13.36 -6.89 11.98
N LYS A 299 13.75 -5.83 11.27
CA LYS A 299 15.07 -5.74 10.63
C LYS A 299 16.17 -5.52 11.66
N HIS A 300 17.23 -6.32 11.58
CA HIS A 300 18.46 -6.08 12.33
C HIS A 300 19.49 -5.39 11.43
N PRO A 301 20.30 -4.47 11.98
CA PRO A 301 21.37 -3.81 11.22
C PRO A 301 22.42 -4.79 10.69
N ASP A 302 22.56 -5.97 11.32
CA ASP A 302 23.60 -6.97 11.04
C ASP A 302 23.05 -8.28 10.44
N ASP A 303 21.85 -8.28 9.83
CA ASP A 303 21.28 -9.50 9.19
C ASP A 303 22.07 -10.02 7.96
N GLY A 304 23.27 -9.48 7.73
CA GLY A 304 24.29 -10.06 6.88
C GLY A 304 24.84 -11.37 7.45
N ARG A 305 24.09 -12.46 7.23
CA ARG A 305 24.54 -13.87 7.25
C ARG A 305 24.65 -14.56 8.61
N ARG A 306 23.60 -15.29 8.97
CA ARG A 306 23.66 -16.62 9.63
C ARG A 306 22.65 -17.59 9.03
N ARG A 307 22.61 -17.69 7.70
CA ARG A 307 21.94 -18.78 6.97
C ARG A 307 23.01 -19.63 6.28
N GLU A 308 23.84 -20.28 7.08
CA GLU A 308 24.62 -21.45 6.69
C GLU A 308 24.55 -22.38 7.90
N ASP A 309 23.53 -23.24 7.91
CA ASP A 309 23.42 -24.51 8.65
C ASP A 309 22.24 -25.28 8.05
#